data_AF-A0A8I1NZE0-F1
#
_entry.id   AF-A0A8I1NZE0-F1
#
_cell.length_a   1.000
_cell.length_b   1.000
_cell.length_c   1.000
_cell.angle_alpha   90.00
_cell.angle_beta   90.00
_cell.angle_gamma   90.00
#
_symmetry.space_group_name_H-M   'P 1'
#
loop_
_entity.id
_entity.type
_entity.pdbx_description
1 polymer ?
#
loop_
_entity_poly.entity_id
_entity_poly.type
_entity_poly.pdbx_seq_one_letter_code
_entity_poly.pdbx_strand_id
1 'polypeptide(L)' 'MIFSCDRCGETWPDHPVTRVRCPTCRVAVGTWCRRPSGHRAMDLHIDREHAALAAGILQKCLGLPDDRLPKTAGQFVLDL' A
#
# COMPACT_ATOMS: atom_id res chain seq x y z
N MET A 1 9.95 -7.01 6.37
CA MET A 1 9.23 -7.24 5.09
C MET A 1 9.33 -5.95 4.31
N ILE A 2 9.93 -5.98 3.12
CA ILE A 2 10.00 -4.79 2.25
C ILE A 2 8.70 -4.73 1.45
N PHE A 3 8.12 -3.54 1.34
CA PHE A 3 6.96 -3.27 0.50
C PHE A 3 7.40 -2.52 -0.74
N SER A 4 6.78 -2.80 -1.87
CA SER A 4 7.07 -2.12 -3.14
C SER A 4 5.79 -1.58 -3.75
N CYS A 5 5.87 -0.44 -4.43
CA CYS A 5 4.80 0.03 -5.28
C CYS A 5 4.76 -0.84 -6.54
N ASP A 6 3.67 -1.54 -6.78
CA ASP A 6 3.55 -2.38 -7.97
C ASP A 6 3.52 -1.57 -9.28
N ARG A 7 3.45 -0.23 -9.23
CA ARG A 7 3.41 0.65 -10.42
C ARG A 7 4.78 1.23 -10.77
N CYS A 8 5.46 1.87 -9.81
CA CYS A 8 6.77 2.51 -10.04
C CYS A 8 7.96 1.74 -9.45
N GLY A 9 7.73 0.68 -8.69
CA GLY A 9 8.79 -0.09 -8.04
C GLY A 9 9.44 0.57 -6.82
N GLU A 10 8.98 1.75 -6.37
CA GLU A 10 9.48 2.38 -5.15
C GLU A 10 9.34 1.43 -3.95
N THR A 11 10.35 1.36 -3.09
CA THR A 11 10.39 0.40 -1.98
C THR A 11 10.43 1.08 -0.63
N TRP A 12 9.84 0.42 0.37
CA TRP A 12 9.80 0.88 1.76
C TRP A 12 10.11 -0.27 2.73
N PRO A 13 10.85 -0.02 3.82
CA PRO A 13 11.17 -1.04 4.83
C PRO A 13 9.96 -1.47 5.67
N ASP A 14 8.90 -0.66 5.65
CA ASP A 14 7.61 -0.86 6.30
C ASP A 14 6.51 -0.27 5.41
N HIS A 15 5.27 -0.72 5.55
CA HIS A 15 4.18 -0.21 4.74
C HIS A 15 3.89 1.26 5.11
N PRO A 16 4.06 2.24 4.20
CA PRO A 16 4.06 3.67 4.54
C PRO A 16 2.76 4.14 5.21
N VAL A 17 1.61 3.57 4.84
CA VAL A 17 0.30 3.82 5.50
C VAL A 17 0.32 3.52 7.00
N THR A 18 1.16 2.58 7.47
CA THR A 18 1.23 2.23 8.89
C THR A 18 1.99 3.26 9.73
N ARG A 19 2.68 4.22 9.11
CA ARG A 19 3.46 5.27 9.78
C ARG A 19 2.60 6.35 10.44
N VAL A 20 1.28 6.33 10.22
CA VAL A 20 0.29 7.15 10.95
C VAL A 20 -0.63 6.25 11.78
N ARG A 21 -1.26 6.80 12.83
CA ARG A 21 -2.34 6.08 13.55
C ARG A 21 -3.56 5.90 12.64
N CYS A 22 -4.28 4.79 12.80
CA CYS A 22 -5.52 4.57 12.05
C CYS A 22 -6.68 5.37 12.68
N PRO A 23 -7.36 6.27 11.94
CA PRO A 23 -8.53 6.99 12.46
C PRO A 23 -9.69 6.04 12.80
N THR A 24 -9.91 5.00 11.99
CA THR A 24 -11.04 4.08 12.10
C THR A 24 -10.93 3.12 13.30
N CYS A 25 -9.80 2.40 13.44
CA CYS A 25 -9.64 1.38 14.50
C CYS A 25 -8.66 1.79 15.61
N ARG A 26 -8.14 3.02 15.57
CA ARG A 26 -7.27 3.66 16.58
C ARG A 26 -5.97 2.92 16.92
N VAL A 27 -5.59 1.93 16.10
CA VAL A 27 -4.35 1.18 16.29
C VAL A 27 -3.12 2.09 16.12
N ALA A 28 -2.06 1.77 16.85
CA ALA A 28 -0.83 2.55 16.86
C ALA A 28 -0.09 2.53 15.51
N VAL A 29 0.84 3.47 15.37
CA VAL A 29 1.84 3.50 14.29
C VAL A 29 2.60 2.16 14.25
N GLY A 30 2.95 1.70 13.05
CA GLY A 30 3.67 0.45 12.81
C GLY A 30 2.84 -0.82 13.01
N THR A 31 1.61 -0.72 13.49
CA THR A 31 0.72 -1.88 13.71
C THR A 31 -0.28 -2.01 12.57
N TRP A 32 -0.52 -3.22 12.07
CA TRP A 32 -1.54 -3.49 11.06
C TRP A 32 -2.96 -3.20 11.58
N CYS A 33 -3.89 -2.85 10.68
CA CYS A 33 -5.27 -2.59 11.06
C CYS A 33 -5.96 -3.85 11.63
N ARG A 34 -6.98 -3.63 12.45
CA ARG A 34 -7.79 -4.68 13.08
C ARG A 34 -9.26 -4.51 12.73
N ARG A 35 -9.94 -5.64 12.52
CA ARG A 35 -11.38 -5.73 12.33
C ARG A 35 -12.10 -5.45 13.66
N PRO A 36 -13.41 -5.14 13.66
CA PRO A 36 -14.18 -4.98 14.90
C PRO A 36 -14.10 -6.19 15.84
N SER A 37 -13.93 -7.41 15.30
CA SER A 37 -13.73 -8.63 16.09
C SER A 37 -12.37 -8.73 16.81
N GLY A 38 -11.47 -7.75 16.62
CA GLY A 38 -10.11 -7.77 17.15
C GLY A 38 -9.07 -8.49 16.28
N HIS A 39 -9.50 -9.30 15.30
CA HIS A 39 -8.60 -9.99 14.37
C HIS A 39 -7.89 -9.01 13.44
N ARG A 40 -6.70 -9.40 12.95
CA ARG A 40 -5.95 -8.64 11.95
C ARG A 40 -6.82 -8.46 10.69
N ALA A 41 -6.92 -7.23 10.20
CA ALA A 41 -7.57 -6.94 8.92
C ALA A 41 -6.71 -7.48 7.77
N MET A 42 -7.34 -7.83 6.65
CA MET A 42 -6.59 -8.26 5.47
C MET A 42 -5.81 -7.08 4.91
N ASP A 43 -6.52 -5.98 4.68
CA ASP A 43 -5.98 -4.71 4.19
C ASP A 43 -5.96 -3.63 5.28
N LEU A 44 -5.31 -2.50 4.98
CA LEU A 44 -5.37 -1.32 5.81
C LEU A 44 -6.67 -0.54 5.53
N HIS A 45 -7.18 0.16 6.54
CA HIS A 45 -8.38 0.97 6.35
C HIS A 45 -8.08 2.18 5.47
N ILE A 46 -8.97 2.48 4.53
CA ILE A 46 -8.83 3.60 3.58
C ILE A 46 -8.61 4.95 4.28
N ASP A 47 -9.25 5.20 5.43
CA ASP A 47 -9.05 6.43 6.19
C ASP A 47 -7.61 6.58 6.69
N ARG A 48 -6.90 5.47 6.93
CA ARG A 48 -5.48 5.49 7.30
C ARG A 48 -4.61 5.85 6.10
N GLU A 49 -4.97 5.40 4.91
CA GLU A 49 -4.28 5.80 3.67
C GLU A 49 -4.46 7.28 3.40
N HIS A 50 -5.69 7.79 3.52
CA HIS A 50 -6.00 9.21 3.41
C HIS A 50 -5.24 10.04 4.45
N ALA A 51 -5.15 9.57 5.69
CA ALA A 51 -4.37 10.24 6.73
C ALA A 51 -2.86 10.24 6.40
N ALA A 52 -2.33 9.15 5.86
CA ALA A 52 -0.93 9.09 5.45
C ALA A 52 -0.62 10.02 4.27
N LEU A 53 -1.54 10.13 3.30
CA LEU A 53 -1.46 11.09 2.18
C LEU A 53 -1.50 12.53 2.70
N ALA A 54 -2.46 12.85 3.56
CA ALA A 54 -2.60 14.20 4.12
C ALA A 54 -1.40 14.62 4.97
N ALA A 55 -0.76 13.68 5.68
CA ALA A 55 0.46 13.90 6.43
C ALA A 55 1.73 13.97 5.57
N GLY A 56 1.62 13.74 4.26
CA GLY A 56 2.77 13.71 3.33
C GLY A 56 3.69 12.50 3.50
N ILE A 57 3.28 11.49 4.29
CA ILE A 57 4.07 10.28 4.55
C ILE A 57 3.89 9.26 3.43
N LEU A 58 2.67 9.13 2.91
CA LEU A 58 2.40 8.43 1.66
C LEU A 58 2.28 9.49 0.55
N GLN A 59 2.90 9.23 -0.59
CA GLN A 59 2.74 10.06 -1.79
C GLN A 59 1.97 9.26 -2.84
N LYS A 60 1.17 9.96 -3.65
CA LYS A 60 0.54 9.32 -4.81
C LYS A 60 1.62 8.92 -5.80
N CYS A 61 1.59 7.66 -6.23
CA CYS A 61 2.46 7.22 -7.32
C CYS A 61 2.08 7.97 -8.60
N LEU A 62 3.01 8.77 -9.11
CA LEU A 62 2.85 9.50 -10.37
C LEU A 62 2.92 8.58 -11.59
N GLY A 63 3.43 7.37 -11.42
CA GLY A 63 3.63 6.43 -12.51
C GLY A 63 4.88 6.73 -13.34
N LEU A 64 5.15 5.87 -14.31
CA LEU A 64 6.05 6.20 -15.42
C LEU A 64 5.19 6.83 -16.54
N PRO A 65 5.70 7.78 -17.34
CA PRO A 65 4.90 8.48 -18.35
C PRO A 65 4.28 7.59 -19.45
N ASP A 66 4.49 6.26 -19.44
CA ASP A 66 3.97 5.29 -20.41
C ASP A 66 3.20 4.11 -19.79
N ASP A 67 2.69 4.27 -18.57
CA ASP A 67 2.03 3.20 -17.79
C ASP A 67 0.52 3.05 -18.04
N ARG A 68 0.06 3.44 -19.24
CA ARG A 68 -1.27 3.04 -19.74
C ARG A 68 -1.33 1.60 -20.23
N LEU A 69 -0.20 0.89 -20.30
CA LEU A 69 -0.24 -0.55 -20.58
C LEU A 69 -0.73 -1.31 -19.33
N PRO A 70 -1.85 -2.05 -19.43
CA PRO A 70 -2.27 -2.92 -18.34
C PRO A 70 -1.13 -3.89 -18.03
N LYS A 71 -0.89 -4.15 -16.75
CA LYS A 71 -0.05 -5.28 -16.33
C LYS A 71 -0.59 -6.52 -17.03
N THR A 72 0.13 -7.05 -18.02
CA THR A 72 -0.20 -8.34 -18.63
C THR A 72 -0.27 -9.36 -17.51
N ALA A 73 -1.49 -9.83 -17.23
CA ALA A 73 -1.68 -11.07 -16.52
C ALA A 73 -1.00 -12.16 -17.36
N GLY A 74 0.16 -12.65 -16.88
CA GLY A 74 0.85 -13.82 -17.40
C GLY A 74 1.25 -13.75 -18.88
N GLN A 75 2.36 -13.07 -19.21
CA GLN A 75 3.07 -13.41 -20.44
C GLN A 75 3.88 -14.70 -20.17
N PHE A 76 3.30 -15.85 -20.51
CA PHE A 76 4.08 -17.06 -20.74
C PHE A 76 5.01 -16.79 -21.92
N VAL A 77 6.31 -16.75 -21.66
CA VAL A 77 7.32 -16.93 -22.71
C VAL A 77 7.46 -18.44 -22.88
N LEU A 78 6.76 -19.00 -23.86
CA LEU A 78 7.14 -20.28 -24.44
C LEU A 78 8.09 -19.93 -25.59
N ASP A 79 9.39 -19.94 -25.28
CA ASP A 79 10.40 -20.18 -26.30
C ASP A 79 10.35 -21.68 -26.64
N LEU A 80 9.80 -22.02 -27.81
CA LEU A 80 10.18 -23.14 -28.70
C LEU A 80 9.27 -23.17 -29.95
#